data_AF-A0A7W0SDW1-F1
#
_entry.id   AF-A0A7W0SDW1-F1
#
_cell.length_a   1.000
_cell.length_b   1.000
_cell.length_c   1.000
_cell.angle_alpha   90.00
_cell.angle_beta   90.00
_cell.angle_gamma   90.00
#
_symmetry.space_group_name_H-M   'P 1'
#
loop_
_entity.id
_entity.type
_entity.pdbx_description
1 polymer ?
#
loop_
_entity_poly.entity_id
_entity_poly.type
_entity_poly.pdbx_seq_one_letter_code
_entity_poly.pdbx_strand_id
1 'polypeptide(L)'
;MNDKTNIEIELNETVAYSRRSERFESFCPQCKSMVEMAAAPVAAILTHTTEREIYRLVETSKVHFVETDRVLVCLQSLLKSAEIETS
;
A
#
# COMPACT_ATOMS: atom_id res chain seq x y z
N MET A 1 -3.99 21.31 -36.72
CA MET A 1 -4.13 20.06 -35.95
C MET A 1 -3.19 20.16 -34.76
N ASN A 2 -3.72 20.28 -33.54
CA ASN A 2 -2.95 20.41 -32.31
C ASN A 2 -2.96 19.07 -31.58
N ASP A 3 -1.98 18.23 -31.85
CA ASP A 3 -1.80 17.00 -31.08
C ASP A 3 -1.08 17.37 -29.77
N LYS A 4 -1.85 17.39 -28.67
CA LYS A 4 -1.30 17.51 -27.32
C LYS A 4 -0.64 16.17 -26.96
N THR A 5 0.69 16.14 -26.96
CA THR A 5 1.45 15.00 -26.45
C THR A 5 1.27 14.90 -24.93
N ASN A 6 0.59 13.84 -24.47
CA ASN A 6 0.58 13.46 -23.06
C ASN A 6 1.87 12.69 -22.79
N ILE A 7 2.76 13.25 -21.97
CA ILE A 7 3.99 12.58 -21.55
C ILE A 7 3.71 12.02 -20.15
N GLU A 8 3.48 10.72 -20.06
CA GLU A 8 3.48 9.98 -18.79
C GLU A 8 4.94 9.64 -18.44
N ILE A 9 5.42 10.20 -17.34
CA ILE A 9 6.76 9.94 -16.82
C ILE A 9 6.58 8.98 -15.63
N GLU A 10 6.89 7.70 -15.84
CA GLU A 10 7.01 6.73 -14.76
C GLU A 10 8.40 6.86 -14.11
N LEU A 11 8.43 7.39 -12.89
CA LEU A 11 9.64 7.55 -12.10
C LEU A 11 9.85 6.29 -11.24
N ASN A 12 10.57 5.29 -11.76
CA ASN A 12 10.91 4.09 -11.00
C ASN A 12 12.15 4.35 -10.13
N GLU A 13 11.96 5.00 -8.99
CA GLU A 13 13.01 5.17 -7.98
C GLU A 13 13.32 3.82 -7.32
N THR A 14 14.43 3.19 -7.72
CA THR A 14 14.93 2.00 -7.04
C THR A 14 15.73 2.43 -5.82
N VAL A 15 15.06 2.69 -4.69
CA VAL A 15 15.74 2.93 -3.42
C VAL A 15 16.19 1.59 -2.85
N ALA A 16 17.50 1.37 -2.76
CA ALA A 16 18.07 0.17 -2.16
C ALA A 16 17.84 0.16 -0.64
N TYR A 17 16.66 -0.29 -0.19
CA TYR A 17 16.39 -0.61 1.22
C TYR A 17 16.30 -2.13 1.40
N SER A 18 16.90 -2.62 2.48
CA SER A 18 17.07 -4.06 2.71
C SER A 18 15.72 -4.80 2.75
N ARG A 19 15.64 -6.03 2.23
CA ARG A 19 14.42 -6.85 2.24
C ARG A 19 13.82 -7.17 3.63
N ARG A 20 14.48 -6.79 4.73
CA ARG A 20 13.95 -6.89 6.11
C ARG A 20 13.24 -5.62 6.59
N SER A 21 13.35 -4.49 5.88
CA SER A 21 12.85 -3.18 6.31
C SER A 21 11.46 -2.81 5.80
N GLU A 22 10.74 -3.73 5.14
CA GLU A 22 9.45 -3.41 4.48
C GLU A 22 8.22 -4.09 5.09
N ARG A 23 8.44 -5.00 6.04
CA ARG A 23 7.41 -5.56 6.92
C ARG A 23 7.89 -5.48 8.34
N PHE A 24 7.08 -4.90 9.22
CA PHE A 24 7.40 -4.81 10.63
C PHE A 24 6.12 -4.90 11.45
N GLU A 25 6.25 -5.44 12.65
CA GLU A 25 5.17 -5.42 13.62
C GLU A 25 5.02 -4.00 14.16
N SER A 26 3.84 -3.43 14.00
CA SER A 26 3.49 -2.13 14.56
C SER A 26 2.07 -2.18 15.12
N PHE A 27 1.77 -1.26 16.02
CA PHE A 27 0.44 -1.16 16.59
C PHE A 27 -0.50 -0.54 15.57
N CYS A 28 -1.58 -1.25 15.21
CA CYS A 28 -2.66 -0.70 14.41
C CYS A 28 -3.77 -0.16 15.34
N PRO A 29 -4.05 1.16 15.33
CA PRO A 29 -5.08 1.75 16.21
C PRO A 29 -6.48 1.21 15.98
N GLN A 30 -6.79 0.81 14.75
CA GLN A 30 -8.09 0.27 14.36
C GLN A 30 -8.26 -1.20 14.76
N CYS A 31 -7.22 -2.02 14.59
CA CYS A 31 -7.23 -3.42 15.05
C CYS A 31 -7.05 -3.55 16.57
N LYS A 32 -6.45 -2.53 17.22
CA LYS A 32 -6.07 -2.52 18.65
C LYS A 32 -5.09 -3.64 19.02
N SER A 33 -4.20 -3.99 18.11
CA SER A 33 -3.19 -5.04 18.30
C SER A 33 -1.90 -4.72 17.55
N MET A 34 -0.81 -5.39 17.94
CA MET A 34 0.40 -5.46 17.13
C MET A 34 0.09 -6.33 15.90
N VAL A 35 0.33 -5.79 14.72
CA VAL A 35 0.08 -6.45 13.44
C VAL A 35 1.23 -6.17 12.48
N GLU A 36 1.40 -7.05 11.48
CA GLU A 36 2.28 -6.74 10.38
C GLU A 36 1.74 -5.54 9.59
N MET A 37 2.60 -4.54 9.44
CA MET A 37 2.38 -3.40 8.57
C MET A 37 3.41 -3.39 7.44
N ALA A 38 2.98 -2.94 6.26
CA ALA A 38 3.81 -2.87 5.08
C ALA A 38 3.66 -1.51 4.37
N ALA A 39 4.73 -1.04 3.74
CA ALA A 39 4.64 0.13 2.86
C ALA A 39 3.79 -0.19 1.62
N ALA A 40 3.24 0.84 0.96
CA ALA A 40 2.38 0.68 -0.21
C ALA A 40 2.98 -0.19 -1.35
N PRO A 41 4.28 -0.08 -1.71
CA PRO A 41 4.91 -0.96 -2.70
C PRO A 41 4.82 -2.44 -2.33
N VAL A 42 5.06 -2.77 -1.05
CA VAL A 42 5.03 -4.15 -0.57
C VAL A 42 3.61 -4.66 -0.42
N ALA A 43 2.69 -3.83 0.06
CA ALA A 43 1.27 -4.14 0.09
C ALA A 43 0.76 -4.51 -1.30
N ALA A 44 1.12 -3.73 -2.33
CA ALA A 44 0.75 -3.99 -3.71
C ALA A 44 1.27 -5.33 -4.24
N ILE A 45 2.53 -5.66 -3.95
CA ILE A 45 3.11 -6.97 -4.29
C ILE A 45 2.35 -8.11 -3.62
N LEU A 46 2.00 -7.96 -2.33
CA LEU A 46 1.32 -8.99 -1.55
C LEU A 46 -0.13 -9.25 -2.02
N THR A 47 -0.82 -8.21 -2.49
CA THR A 47 -2.19 -8.30 -2.99
C THR A 47 -2.26 -8.52 -4.50
N HIS A 48 -1.12 -8.57 -5.19
CA HIS A 48 -1.06 -8.58 -6.66
C HIS A 48 -1.82 -7.40 -7.30
N THR A 49 -1.82 -6.25 -6.63
CA THR A 49 -2.42 -5.00 -7.14
C THR A 49 -1.32 -3.97 -7.44
N THR A 50 -1.72 -2.76 -7.85
CA THR A 50 -0.79 -1.64 -8.04
C THR A 50 -0.68 -0.81 -6.76
N GLU A 51 0.39 -0.04 -6.59
CA GLU A 51 0.51 0.92 -5.50
C GLU A 51 -0.62 1.94 -5.50
N ARG A 52 -1.03 2.39 -6.69
CA ARG A 52 -2.18 3.29 -6.87
C ARG A 52 -3.45 2.70 -6.25
N GLU A 53 -3.67 1.40 -6.39
CA GLU A 53 -4.81 0.72 -5.79
C GLU A 53 -4.71 0.70 -4.27
N ILE A 54 -3.52 0.47 -3.72
CA ILE A 54 -3.28 0.57 -2.28
C ILE A 54 -3.56 1.99 -1.76
N TYR A 55 -3.06 3.02 -2.44
CA TYR A 55 -3.34 4.42 -2.07
C TYR A 55 -4.84 4.74 -2.18
N ARG A 56 -5.54 4.24 -3.20
CA ARG A 56 -7.00 4.37 -3.31
C ARG A 56 -7.72 3.74 -2.11
N LEU A 57 -7.31 2.55 -1.67
CA LEU A 57 -7.90 1.90 -0.49
C LEU A 57 -7.63 2.68 0.79
N VAL A 58 -6.47 3.32 0.91
CA VAL A 58 -6.10 4.21 2.01
C VAL A 58 -6.97 5.47 2.00
N GLU A 59 -7.05 6.18 0.88
CA GLU A 59 -7.82 7.42 0.70
C GLU A 59 -9.33 7.20 0.96
N THR A 60 -9.85 6.05 0.54
CA THR A 60 -11.25 5.66 0.77
C THR A 60 -11.50 5.01 2.13
N SER A 61 -10.48 4.96 2.99
CA SER A 61 -10.53 4.36 4.33
C SER A 61 -11.03 2.90 4.33
N LYS A 62 -10.76 2.17 3.25
CA LYS A 62 -11.09 0.74 3.11
C LYS A 62 -10.05 -0.16 3.75
N VAL A 63 -8.84 0.35 3.96
CA VAL A 63 -7.77 -0.34 4.67
C VAL A 63 -7.26 0.53 5.82
N HIS A 64 -6.91 -0.10 6.95
CA HIS A 64 -6.27 0.61 8.04
C HIS A 64 -4.86 1.03 7.64
N PHE A 65 -4.51 2.27 7.93
CA PHE A 65 -3.18 2.81 7.67
C PHE A 65 -2.69 3.67 8.83
N VAL A 66 -1.38 3.87 8.87
CA VAL A 66 -0.72 4.85 9.73
C VAL A 66 0.23 5.66 8.85
N GLU A 67 0.20 6.97 9.02
CA GLU A 67 1.10 7.89 8.34
C GLU A 67 2.28 8.23 9.26
N THR A 68 3.50 8.02 8.78
CA THR A 68 4.75 8.29 9.51
C THR A 68 5.69 9.12 8.62
N ASP A 69 6.89 8.62 8.30
CA ASP A 69 7.72 9.12 7.20
C ASP A 69 7.18 8.68 5.83
N ARG A 70 6.36 7.62 5.83
CA ARG A 70 5.67 7.03 4.69
C ARG A 70 4.31 6.45 5.13
N VAL A 71 3.47 6.10 4.16
CA VAL A 71 2.19 5.40 4.41
C VAL A 71 2.45 3.92 4.67
N LEU A 72 1.93 3.45 5.80
CA LEU A 72 2.04 2.06 6.25
C LEU A 72 0.66 1.46 6.34
N VAL A 73 0.47 0.32 5.69
CA VAL A 73 -0.81 -0.35 5.53
C VAL A 73 -0.85 -1.59 6.40
N CYS A 74 -1.94 -1.76 7.14
CA CYS A 74 -2.19 -2.94 7.97
C CYS A 74 -2.51 -4.15 7.08
N LEU A 75 -1.67 -5.18 7.12
CA LEU A 75 -1.87 -6.37 6.30
C LEU A 75 -3.14 -7.15 6.68
N GLN A 76 -3.51 -7.14 7.96
CA GLN A 76 -4.74 -7.81 8.40
C GLN A 76 -6.01 -7.16 7.81
N SER A 77 -6.04 -5.83 7.72
CA SER A 77 -7.14 -5.12 7.07
C SER A 77 -7.12 -5.30 5.56
N LEU A 78 -5.91 -5.32 4.99
CA LEU A 78 -5.70 -5.44 3.55
C LEU A 78 -6.15 -6.80 3.02
N LEU A 79 -5.77 -7.89 3.71
CA LEU A 79 -6.19 -9.24 3.35
C LEU A 79 -7.72 -9.39 3.45
N LYS A 80 -8.34 -8.80 4.48
CA LYS A 80 -9.81 -8.77 4.59
C LYS A 80 -10.49 -8.02 3.45
N SER A 81 -9.88 -6.94 2.94
CA SER A 81 -10.43 -6.25 1.77
C SER A 81 -10.27 -7.05 0.48
N ALA A 82 -9.20 -7.83 0.34
CA ALA A 82 -8.96 -8.67 -0.84
C ALA A 82 -9.85 -9.92 -0.88
N GLU A 83 -10.21 -10.49 0.28
CA GLU A 83 -11.13 -11.64 0.39
C GLU A 83 -12.57 -11.33 -0.05
N ILE A 84 -12.95 -10.05 -0.20
CA ILE A 84 -14.30 -9.65 -0.58
C ILE A 84 -14.53 -9.72 -2.10
N GLU A 85 -13.48 -9.77 -2.92
CA GLU A 85 -13.60 -9.79 -4.39
C GLU A 85 -13.66 -11.21 -5.01
N THR A 86 -13.63 -12.27 -4.20
CA THR A 86 -13.59 -13.68 -4.66
C THR A 86 -14.87 -14.50 -4.42
N SER A 87 -16.00 -13.88 -4.03
CA SER A 87 -17.30 -14.58 -3.85
C SER A 87 -18.37 -14.19 -4.86
#